data_AF-A0A662SID5-F1
#
_entry.id   AF-A0A662SID5-F1
#
_cell.length_a   1.000
_cell.length_b   1.000
_cell.length_c   1.000
_cell.angle_alpha   90.00
_cell.angle_beta   90.00
_cell.angle_gamma   90.00
#
_symmetry.space_group_name_H-M   'P 1'
#
loop_
_entity.id
_entity.type
_entity.pdbx_description
1 polymer ?
#
loop_
_entity_poly.entity_id
_entity_poly.type
_entity_poly.pdbx_seq_one_letter_code
_entity_poly.pdbx_strand_id
1 'polypeptide(L)'
;MGSEASIILESGRCSWGKCYFCGWGKREVHVTPQELLDKLQRFLDKKRGVEKLKIFSSGSLLDAKQFPRWVLKKILQIVRDACVKEVVIESRVEHVLQNSLNDLIVDGLKVTVAMGLEVADDEILELLKKGQTVEEYVKAAIKLREKGLGVRTYILVNPHPIFKDMNLQQEVLNKSVKLALKYSDSIVIINTYPHVDSELWNDYIKGVWKPLDKGQFEKLVAKWESNPKVEFDFNNFAFVPRFPPEKRVKLKGVGIEYLKHPYYEVWQDYFLRFYTPPKGKIYLLFLPCAYKKPYTKSKTWKAILSGISGFPFFKKIHIVAVSSPGVIPYEYVRYYPFSHYDWEEWKETPEIKMQYIEITSVRVENYLKAHSDHYKKYIAYFRPDSETIKAIRRAFERTGLKLIEALDMETYNKIVKEGFKPAVAHPIAVERLKTILKRELIGEEDKV
;
A
#
# COMPACT_ATOMS: atom_id res chain seq x y z
N MET A 1 24.72 4.68 18.86
CA MET A 1 23.80 5.52 18.08
C MET A 1 22.59 5.81 18.94
N GLY A 2 22.22 7.08 19.10
CA GLY A 2 21.05 7.46 19.88
C GLY A 2 19.77 6.81 19.38
N SER A 3 18.83 6.51 20.28
CA SER A 3 17.53 5.97 19.87
C SER A 3 16.64 7.09 19.32
N GLU A 4 16.05 6.85 18.13
CA GLU A 4 15.05 7.72 17.52
C GLU A 4 13.63 7.21 17.83
N ALA A 5 12.70 8.12 18.11
CA ALA A 5 11.30 7.80 18.29
C ALA A 5 10.40 8.78 17.52
N SER A 6 9.23 8.29 17.12
CA SER A 6 8.22 9.07 16.40
C SER A 6 6.87 8.98 17.11
N ILE A 7 6.17 10.10 17.23
CA ILE A 7 4.81 10.18 17.77
C ILE A 7 3.94 11.06 16.88
N ILE A 8 2.66 10.71 16.77
CA ILE A 8 1.65 11.52 16.08
C ILE A 8 0.85 12.29 17.12
N LEU A 9 0.86 13.62 17.05
CA LEU A 9 0.02 14.54 17.81
C LEU A 9 -0.87 15.30 16.83
N GLU A 10 -2.18 15.05 16.86
CA GLU A 10 -3.15 15.65 15.93
C GLU A 10 -4.20 16.41 16.71
N SER A 11 -4.49 17.64 16.28
CA SER A 11 -5.47 18.52 16.91
C SER A 11 -6.10 19.41 15.85
N GLY A 12 -7.43 19.53 15.88
CA GLY A 12 -8.20 20.31 14.91
C GLY A 12 -7.99 19.81 13.49
N ARG A 13 -7.87 20.77 12.56
CA ARG A 13 -7.69 20.54 11.12
C ARG A 13 -6.56 21.43 10.60
N CYS A 14 -5.83 20.95 9.60
CA CYS A 14 -4.83 21.76 8.90
C CYS A 14 -5.45 23.06 8.35
N SER A 15 -4.81 24.21 8.62
CA SER A 15 -5.24 25.53 8.15
C SER A 15 -5.50 25.59 6.63
N TRP A 16 -4.72 24.82 5.86
CA TRP A 16 -4.82 24.80 4.41
C TRP A 16 -5.77 23.73 3.90
N GLY A 17 -5.55 22.46 4.27
CA GLY A 17 -6.47 21.33 4.01
C GLY A 17 -6.83 21.03 2.54
N LYS A 18 -6.19 21.67 1.55
CA LYS A 18 -6.57 21.60 0.12
C LYS A 18 -5.57 20.87 -0.78
N CYS A 19 -4.44 20.40 -0.25
CA CYS A 19 -3.40 19.73 -1.05
C CYS A 19 -3.96 18.54 -1.83
N TYR A 20 -3.53 18.42 -3.10
CA TYR A 20 -3.97 17.40 -4.04
C TYR A 20 -3.70 15.98 -3.56
N PHE A 21 -2.50 15.77 -3.00
CA PHE A 21 -1.97 14.47 -2.61
C PHE A 21 -2.22 14.10 -1.14
N CYS A 22 -2.46 15.10 -0.27
CA CYS A 22 -2.51 14.90 1.18
C CYS A 22 -3.93 14.57 1.65
N GLY A 23 -4.09 13.43 2.33
CA GLY A 23 -5.32 13.09 3.05
C GLY A 23 -5.32 13.52 4.52
N TRP A 24 -4.14 13.58 5.16
CA TRP A 24 -4.04 13.92 6.60
C TRP A 24 -4.57 15.32 6.90
N GLY A 25 -4.22 16.32 6.09
CA GLY A 25 -4.70 17.70 6.27
C GLY A 25 -6.21 17.90 6.05
N LYS A 26 -6.91 16.90 5.52
CA LYS A 26 -8.36 16.94 5.32
C LYS A 26 -9.14 16.42 6.53
N ARG A 27 -8.47 15.74 7.46
CA ARG A 27 -9.08 15.21 8.67
C ARG A 27 -9.29 16.30 9.70
N GLU A 28 -10.31 16.09 10.52
CA GLU A 28 -10.58 16.90 11.70
C GLU A 28 -10.51 16.01 12.94
N VAL A 29 -9.71 16.43 13.92
CA VAL A 29 -9.46 15.67 15.15
C VAL A 29 -9.86 16.53 16.34
N HIS A 30 -10.87 16.08 17.08
CA HIS A 30 -11.30 16.73 18.31
C HIS A 30 -10.59 16.07 19.49
N VAL A 31 -9.67 16.81 20.10
CA VAL A 31 -8.93 16.39 21.28
C VAL A 31 -8.67 17.62 22.14
N THR A 32 -8.72 17.46 23.46
CA THR A 32 -8.39 18.55 24.37
C THR A 32 -6.87 18.73 24.47
N PRO A 33 -6.39 19.94 24.77
CA PRO A 33 -4.98 20.18 25.05
C PRO A 33 -4.38 19.23 26.10
N GLN A 34 -5.12 18.91 27.16
CA GLN A 34 -4.62 18.04 28.22
C GLN A 34 -4.41 16.60 27.73
N GLU A 35 -5.35 16.06 26.96
CA GLU A 35 -5.22 14.71 26.38
C GLU A 35 -4.01 14.58 25.46
N LEU A 36 -3.67 15.63 24.69
CA LEU A 36 -2.45 15.68 23.87
C LEU A 36 -1.18 15.61 24.71
N LEU A 37 -1.13 16.41 25.79
CA LEU A 37 0.01 16.47 26.69
C LEU A 37 0.18 15.13 27.44
N ASP A 38 -0.91 14.55 27.93
CA ASP A 38 -0.90 13.25 28.61
C ASP A 38 -0.48 12.12 27.66
N LYS A 39 -0.86 12.19 26.37
CA LYS A 39 -0.40 11.24 25.35
C LYS A 39 1.11 11.32 25.15
N LEU A 40 1.66 12.53 25.06
CA LEU A 40 3.10 12.74 24.90
C LEU A 40 3.87 12.28 26.14
N GLN A 41 3.43 12.66 27.33
CA GLN A 41 4.06 12.26 28.59
C GLN A 41 4.12 10.74 28.72
N ARG A 42 2.97 10.05 28.58
CA ARG A 42 2.91 8.58 28.65
C ARG A 42 3.78 7.89 27.61
N PHE A 43 3.97 8.49 26.44
CA PHE A 43 4.83 7.94 25.41
C PHE A 43 6.30 8.00 25.81
N LEU A 44 6.76 9.14 26.35
CA LEU A 44 8.13 9.34 26.79
C LEU A 44 8.45 8.56 28.08
N ASP A 45 7.51 8.46 29.02
CA ASP A 45 7.69 7.66 30.24
C ASP A 45 7.98 6.18 29.92
N LYS A 46 7.36 5.66 28.85
CA LYS A 46 7.55 4.29 28.38
C LYS A 46 8.83 4.09 27.58
N LYS A 47 9.41 5.15 27.01
CA LYS A 47 10.59 5.06 26.14
C LYS A 47 11.79 5.69 26.83
N ARG A 48 12.70 4.86 27.34
CA ARG A 48 13.95 5.33 27.93
C ARG A 48 15.00 5.62 26.85
N GLY A 49 15.79 6.68 27.05
CA GLY A 49 16.97 6.99 26.23
C GLY A 49 16.68 7.49 24.80
N VAL A 50 15.52 8.12 24.59
CA VAL A 50 15.18 8.77 23.31
C VAL A 50 16.09 9.99 23.13
N GLU A 51 17.00 9.95 22.15
CA GLU A 51 17.85 11.09 21.84
C GLU A 51 17.18 12.06 20.87
N LYS A 52 16.40 11.51 19.93
CA LYS A 52 15.69 12.29 18.91
C LYS A 52 14.21 11.91 18.86
N LEU A 53 13.34 12.90 18.99
CA LEU A 53 11.89 12.74 18.89
C LEU A 53 11.33 13.44 17.64
N LYS A 54 10.62 12.72 16.78
CA LYS A 54 9.86 13.30 15.66
C LYS A 54 8.38 13.39 16.04
N ILE A 55 7.81 14.59 15.99
CA ILE A 55 6.40 14.86 16.24
C ILE A 55 5.71 15.15 14.91
N PHE A 56 4.89 14.20 14.47
CA PHE A 56 4.06 14.31 13.28
C PHE A 56 2.70 14.88 13.64
N SER A 57 2.11 15.67 12.74
CA SER A 57 0.75 16.20 12.91
C SER A 57 -0.03 16.18 11.59
N SER A 58 -1.35 16.32 11.65
CA SER A 58 -2.18 16.45 10.44
C SER A 58 -2.05 17.83 9.77
N GLY A 59 -1.25 18.74 10.31
CA GLY A 59 -1.10 20.11 9.83
C GLY A 59 0.18 20.74 10.33
N SER A 60 0.07 21.76 11.20
CA SER A 60 1.25 22.49 11.70
C SER A 60 1.23 22.59 13.21
N LEU A 61 2.33 22.21 13.86
CA LEU A 61 2.54 22.43 15.29
C LEU A 61 2.65 23.93 15.64
N LEU A 62 2.98 24.78 14.66
CA LEU A 62 3.05 26.23 14.82
C LEU A 62 1.72 26.95 14.53
N ASP A 63 0.68 26.24 14.09
CA ASP A 63 -0.65 26.83 13.93
C ASP A 63 -1.33 26.95 15.29
N ALA A 64 -1.47 28.18 15.79
CA ALA A 64 -2.09 28.46 17.09
C ALA A 64 -3.56 27.99 17.20
N LYS A 65 -4.24 27.74 16.08
CA LYS A 65 -5.60 27.16 16.07
C LYS A 65 -5.59 25.66 16.32
N GLN A 66 -4.55 24.95 15.88
CA GLN A 66 -4.38 23.52 16.15
C GLN A 66 -3.68 23.31 17.51
N PHE A 67 -2.62 24.08 17.76
CA PHE A 67 -1.79 24.00 18.95
C PHE A 67 -1.61 25.41 19.54
N PRO A 68 -2.44 25.81 20.51
CA PRO A 68 -2.27 27.09 21.20
C PRO A 68 -0.84 27.26 21.71
N ARG A 69 -0.29 28.48 21.68
CA ARG A 69 1.12 28.74 22.03
C ARG A 69 1.55 28.14 23.38
N TRP A 70 0.67 28.17 24.38
CA TRP A 70 0.96 27.59 25.69
C TRP A 70 1.09 26.05 25.64
N VAL A 71 0.33 25.39 24.76
CA VAL A 71 0.41 23.93 24.52
C VAL A 71 1.73 23.60 23.85
N LEU A 72 2.12 24.34 22.81
CA LEU A 72 3.42 24.17 22.14
C LEU A 72 4.58 24.29 23.13
N LYS A 73 4.58 25.33 23.98
CA LYS A 73 5.58 25.49 25.04
C LYS A 73 5.61 24.30 25.99
N LYS A 74 4.43 23.82 26.42
CA LYS A 74 4.33 22.69 27.34
C LYS A 74 4.82 21.38 26.69
N ILE A 75 4.54 21.17 25.40
CA ILE A 75 5.09 20.05 24.62
C ILE A 75 6.62 20.08 24.65
N LEU A 76 7.23 21.23 24.31
CA LEU A 76 8.69 21.35 24.28
C LEU A 76 9.31 21.16 25.67
N GLN A 77 8.65 21.66 26.73
CA GLN A 77 9.10 21.43 28.10
C GLN A 77 9.06 19.94 28.47
N ILE A 78 7.98 19.23 28.18
CA ILE A 78 7.88 17.78 28.42
C ILE A 78 9.00 17.02 27.70
N VAL A 79 9.28 17.38 26.44
CA VAL A 79 10.36 16.78 25.65
C VAL A 79 11.73 17.07 26.26
N ARG A 80 11.95 18.30 26.73
CA ARG A 80 13.18 18.71 27.41
C ARG A 80 13.39 17.95 28.72
N ASP A 81 12.34 17.85 29.54
CA ASP A 81 12.36 17.17 30.85
C ASP A 81 12.65 15.67 30.68
N ALA A 82 12.20 15.07 29.58
CA ALA A 82 12.55 13.71 29.19
C ALA A 82 14.00 13.54 28.68
N CYS A 83 14.83 14.57 28.76
CA CYS A 83 16.24 14.59 28.35
C CYS A 83 16.47 14.26 26.86
N VAL A 84 15.48 14.54 26.01
CA VAL A 84 15.63 14.44 24.55
C VAL A 84 16.59 15.54 24.07
N LYS A 85 17.52 15.19 23.17
CA LYS A 85 18.55 16.11 22.64
C LYS A 85 18.02 16.93 21.47
N GLU A 86 17.26 16.30 20.57
CA GLU A 86 16.67 16.93 19.39
C GLU A 86 15.18 16.59 19.25
N VAL A 87 14.34 17.59 19.01
CA VAL A 87 12.96 17.40 18.59
C VAL A 87 12.75 17.94 17.18
N VAL A 88 12.09 17.14 16.34
CA VAL A 88 11.65 17.55 15.00
C VAL A 88 10.15 17.77 15.06
N ILE A 89 9.69 18.97 14.73
CA ILE A 89 8.27 19.32 14.64
C ILE A 89 7.89 19.67 13.21
N GLU A 90 6.67 19.35 12.79
CA GLU A 90 6.18 19.70 11.45
C GLU A 90 5.45 21.03 11.44
N SER A 91 5.71 21.85 10.43
CA SER A 91 4.94 23.08 10.19
C SER A 91 4.84 23.39 8.71
N ARG A 92 3.70 23.98 8.31
CA ARG A 92 3.61 24.71 7.05
C ARG A 92 4.33 26.05 7.15
N VAL A 93 4.77 26.55 6.00
CA VAL A 93 5.65 27.72 5.90
C VAL A 93 4.96 29.00 6.35
N GLU A 94 3.63 29.12 6.19
CA GLU A 94 2.90 30.33 6.59
C GLU A 94 2.85 30.55 8.11
N HIS A 95 3.07 29.49 8.90
CA HIS A 95 3.07 29.55 10.37
C HIS A 95 4.46 29.84 10.97
N VAL A 96 5.48 29.97 10.12
CA VAL A 96 6.86 30.34 10.51
C VAL A 96 6.93 31.85 10.72
N LEU A 97 6.28 32.31 11.78
CA LEU A 97 6.16 33.71 12.17
C LEU A 97 7.11 34.04 13.33
N GLN A 98 7.67 35.26 13.35
CA GLN A 98 8.68 35.69 14.33
C GLN A 98 8.28 35.41 15.79
N ASN A 99 7.02 35.68 16.13
CA ASN A 99 6.50 35.50 17.49
C ASN A 99 6.45 34.03 17.90
N SER A 100 6.17 33.13 16.95
CA SER A 100 6.13 31.68 17.17
C SER A 100 7.54 31.09 17.30
N LEU A 101 8.53 31.64 16.58
CA LEU A 101 9.90 31.11 16.60
C LEU A 101 10.59 31.31 17.96
N ASN A 102 10.32 32.42 18.65
CA ASN A 102 10.87 32.64 19.98
C ASN A 102 10.38 31.58 21.00
N ASP A 103 9.19 30.99 20.79
CA ASP A 103 8.67 29.94 21.66
C ASP A 103 9.37 28.59 21.46
N LEU A 104 10.13 28.44 20.38
CA LEU A 104 10.89 27.22 20.06
C LEU A 104 12.28 27.19 20.68
N ILE A 105 12.75 28.31 21.24
CA ILE A 105 14.07 28.39 21.87
C ILE A 105 13.94 27.86 23.30
N VAL A 106 14.49 26.67 23.53
CA VAL A 106 14.48 25.99 24.83
C VAL A 106 15.89 25.51 25.14
N ASP A 107 16.46 25.98 26.26
CA ASP A 107 17.85 25.71 26.62
C ASP A 107 18.12 24.21 26.75
N GLY A 108 19.10 23.74 25.99
CA GLY A 108 19.53 22.34 25.94
C GLY A 108 18.62 21.40 25.16
N LEU A 109 17.64 21.92 24.40
CA LEU A 109 16.88 21.15 23.41
C LEU A 109 17.09 21.77 22.03
N LYS A 110 17.63 20.98 21.10
CA LYS A 110 17.68 21.38 19.69
C LYS A 110 16.31 21.18 19.07
N VAL A 111 15.69 22.27 18.60
CA VAL A 111 14.43 22.20 17.84
C VAL A 111 14.73 22.31 16.35
N THR A 112 14.21 21.36 15.58
CA THR A 112 14.26 21.33 14.12
C THR A 112 12.84 21.41 13.57
N VAL A 113 12.59 22.32 12.64
CA VAL A 113 11.28 22.44 11.99
C VAL A 113 11.34 21.75 10.63
N ALA A 114 10.51 20.73 10.46
CA ALA A 114 10.29 20.05 9.20
C ALA A 114 9.20 20.74 8.38
N MET A 115 9.52 21.09 7.14
CA MET A 115 8.64 21.79 6.22
C MET A 115 8.54 21.07 4.88
N GLY A 116 7.33 21.00 4.34
CA GLY A 116 7.09 20.48 2.99
C GLY A 116 7.41 21.53 1.93
N LEU A 117 8.52 21.36 1.21
CA LEU A 117 8.76 22.03 -0.07
C LEU A 117 7.96 21.33 -1.17
N GLU A 118 7.86 20.01 -1.10
CA GLU A 118 7.27 19.09 -2.08
C GLU A 118 8.00 19.10 -3.43
N VAL A 119 8.00 20.24 -4.12
CA VAL A 119 8.72 20.50 -5.37
C VAL A 119 9.16 21.96 -5.41
N ALA A 120 10.33 22.26 -5.99
CA ALA A 120 10.80 23.62 -6.22
C ALA A 120 10.31 24.17 -7.56
N ASP A 121 9.00 24.19 -7.76
CA ASP A 121 8.37 24.70 -8.97
C ASP A 121 6.97 25.23 -8.69
N ASP A 122 6.76 26.54 -8.84
CA ASP A 122 5.52 27.21 -8.41
C ASP A 122 4.30 26.78 -9.23
N GLU A 123 4.45 26.54 -10.54
CA GLU A 123 3.35 26.04 -11.39
C GLU A 123 2.91 24.65 -10.93
N ILE A 124 3.87 23.78 -10.59
CA ILE A 124 3.54 22.46 -10.05
C ILE A 124 2.97 22.56 -8.64
N LEU A 125 3.46 23.45 -7.79
CA LEU A 125 2.88 23.68 -6.45
C LEU A 125 1.42 24.14 -6.53
N GLU A 126 1.07 24.91 -7.56
CA GLU A 126 -0.31 25.30 -7.85
C GLU A 126 -1.16 24.08 -8.26
N LEU A 127 -0.66 23.22 -9.16
CA LEU A 127 -1.33 21.95 -9.51
C LEU A 127 -1.52 21.04 -8.29
N LEU A 128 -0.52 20.97 -7.41
CA LEU A 128 -0.57 20.23 -6.16
C LEU A 128 -1.46 20.91 -5.11
N LYS A 129 -1.97 22.11 -5.40
CA LYS A 129 -2.74 22.95 -4.48
C LYS A 129 -2.01 23.06 -3.14
N LYS A 130 -0.69 23.32 -3.13
CA LYS A 130 0.11 23.35 -1.88
C LYS A 130 -0.17 24.58 -1.03
N GLY A 131 -0.57 25.68 -1.66
CA GLY A 131 -0.89 26.95 -1.00
C GLY A 131 0.34 27.65 -0.43
N GLN A 132 1.47 27.53 -1.12
CA GLN A 132 2.70 28.28 -0.84
C GLN A 132 3.52 28.40 -2.13
N THR A 133 4.44 29.35 -2.18
CA THR A 133 5.48 29.44 -3.22
C THR A 133 6.83 28.92 -2.75
N VAL A 134 7.74 28.68 -3.69
CA VAL A 134 9.15 28.36 -3.41
C VAL A 134 9.82 29.50 -2.64
N GLU A 135 9.52 30.76 -2.98
CA GLU A 135 10.09 31.92 -2.29
C GLU A 135 9.63 31.99 -0.82
N GLU A 136 8.35 31.72 -0.55
CA GLU A 136 7.83 31.66 0.83
C GLU A 136 8.51 30.58 1.64
N TYR A 137 8.75 29.40 1.05
CA TYR A 137 9.54 28.35 1.66
C TYR A 137 10.96 28.81 1.99
N VAL A 138 11.65 29.47 1.04
CA VAL A 138 13.03 29.97 1.25
C VAL A 138 13.07 31.00 2.37
N LYS A 139 12.11 31.95 2.40
CA LYS A 139 11.99 32.96 3.46
C LYS A 139 11.78 32.30 4.83
N ALA A 140 10.92 31.29 4.91
CA ALA A 140 10.69 30.55 6.16
C ALA A 140 11.97 29.81 6.63
N ALA A 141 12.68 29.15 5.71
CA ALA A 141 13.92 28.44 6.04
C ALA A 141 15.02 29.40 6.54
N ILE A 142 15.17 30.58 5.93
CA ILE A 142 16.11 31.61 6.37
C ILE A 142 15.76 32.09 7.79
N LYS A 143 14.50 32.44 8.05
CA LYS A 143 14.05 32.90 9.38
C LYS A 143 14.33 31.87 10.49
N LEU A 144 14.11 30.59 10.21
CA LEU A 144 14.43 29.51 11.15
C LEU A 144 15.93 29.48 11.47
N ARG A 145 16.77 29.55 10.44
CA ARG A 145 18.24 29.53 10.61
C ARG A 145 18.78 30.76 11.32
N GLU A 146 18.25 31.95 11.05
CA GLU A 146 18.60 33.19 11.75
C GLU A 146 18.29 33.10 13.25
N LYS A 147 17.34 32.25 13.65
CA LYS A 147 17.00 31.95 15.04
C LYS A 147 17.77 30.77 15.65
N GLY A 148 18.72 30.17 14.91
CA GLY A 148 19.47 29.01 15.36
C GLY A 148 18.65 27.71 15.40
N LEU A 149 17.48 27.68 14.77
CA LEU A 149 16.64 26.49 14.66
C LEU A 149 17.09 25.63 13.47
N GLY A 150 16.94 24.30 13.61
CA GLY A 150 17.20 23.38 12.51
C GLY A 150 16.11 23.44 11.44
N VAL A 151 16.48 23.17 10.19
CA VAL A 151 15.57 23.06 9.05
C VAL A 151 15.63 21.67 8.44
N ARG A 152 14.48 21.01 8.36
CA ARG A 152 14.31 19.74 7.64
C ARG A 152 13.31 19.91 6.51
N THR A 153 13.59 19.34 5.35
CA THR A 153 12.75 19.52 4.15
C THR A 153 12.16 18.22 3.68
N TYR A 154 10.89 18.24 3.34
CA TYR A 154 10.25 17.15 2.61
C TYR A 154 10.09 17.51 1.13
N ILE A 155 10.53 16.57 0.28
CA ILE A 155 10.41 16.62 -1.18
C ILE A 155 9.62 15.38 -1.59
N LEU A 156 8.64 15.55 -2.47
CA LEU A 156 7.84 14.46 -3.00
C LEU A 156 8.33 14.09 -4.39
N VAL A 157 8.31 12.79 -4.66
CA VAL A 157 8.38 12.26 -6.03
C VAL A 157 7.05 11.68 -6.44
N ASN A 158 6.72 11.86 -7.71
CA ASN A 158 5.46 11.48 -8.34
C ASN A 158 4.19 11.99 -7.62
N PRO A 159 4.10 13.27 -7.18
CA PRO A 159 2.92 13.75 -6.44
C PRO A 159 1.68 14.05 -7.29
N HIS A 160 1.76 13.94 -8.62
CA HIS A 160 0.69 14.28 -9.56
C HIS A 160 0.83 13.49 -10.88
N PRO A 161 -0.28 13.18 -11.61
CA PRO A 161 -0.25 12.48 -12.90
C PRO A 161 0.70 13.05 -13.98
N ILE A 162 1.04 14.34 -13.93
CA ILE A 162 2.00 14.96 -14.88
C ILE A 162 3.37 14.26 -14.86
N PHE A 163 3.72 13.66 -13.71
CA PHE A 163 4.98 12.97 -13.50
C PHE A 163 5.01 11.54 -14.08
N LYS A 164 4.00 11.17 -14.87
CA LYS A 164 4.13 10.04 -15.80
C LYS A 164 5.30 10.26 -16.78
N ASP A 165 5.64 11.51 -17.07
CA ASP A 165 6.92 11.86 -17.71
C ASP A 165 8.06 11.78 -16.68
N MET A 166 8.87 10.72 -16.78
CA MET A 166 10.00 10.49 -15.89
C MET A 166 11.15 11.48 -16.09
N ASN A 167 11.26 12.13 -17.26
CA ASN A 167 12.27 13.16 -17.49
C ASN A 167 11.92 14.42 -16.70
N LEU A 168 10.66 14.86 -16.79
CA LEU A 168 10.14 15.96 -15.97
C LEU A 168 10.30 15.66 -14.47
N GLN A 169 9.95 14.44 -14.04
CA GLN A 169 10.12 14.01 -12.66
C GLN A 169 11.58 14.09 -12.18
N GLN A 170 12.54 13.69 -13.02
CA GLN A 170 13.96 13.75 -12.69
C GLN A 170 14.48 15.19 -12.65
N GLU A 171 14.07 16.04 -13.58
CA GLU A 171 14.43 17.46 -13.64
C GLU A 171 13.94 18.21 -12.39
N VAL A 172 12.64 18.11 -12.10
CA VAL A 172 12.01 18.77 -10.96
C VAL A 172 12.61 18.28 -9.65
N LEU A 173 12.85 16.97 -9.50
CA LEU A 173 13.52 16.43 -8.32
C LEU A 173 14.91 17.05 -8.15
N ASN A 174 15.71 17.10 -9.23
CA ASN A 174 17.06 17.66 -9.18
C ASN A 174 17.05 19.15 -8.81
N LYS A 175 16.13 19.93 -9.37
CA LYS A 175 15.92 21.34 -9.03
C LYS A 175 15.56 21.49 -7.54
N SER A 176 14.64 20.66 -7.05
CA SER A 176 14.14 20.66 -5.68
C SER A 176 15.22 20.35 -4.65
N VAL A 177 15.98 19.27 -4.87
CA VAL A 177 17.06 18.87 -3.94
C VAL A 177 18.18 19.91 -3.93
N LYS A 178 18.59 20.43 -5.09
CA LYS A 178 19.60 21.50 -5.17
C LYS A 178 19.19 22.76 -4.40
N LEU A 179 17.93 23.17 -4.50
CA LEU A 179 17.41 24.30 -3.74
C LEU A 179 17.42 24.00 -2.25
N ALA A 180 16.84 22.87 -1.83
CA ALA A 180 16.73 22.49 -0.43
C ALA A 180 18.10 22.39 0.26
N LEU A 181 19.14 21.87 -0.41
CA LEU A 181 20.49 21.73 0.14
C LEU A 181 21.12 23.06 0.59
N LYS A 182 20.72 24.19 0.01
CA LYS A 182 21.21 25.52 0.38
C LYS A 182 20.65 26.02 1.72
N TYR A 183 19.45 25.58 2.07
CA TYR A 183 18.67 26.17 3.17
C TYR A 183 18.37 25.19 4.31
N SER A 184 18.77 23.92 4.17
CA SER A 184 18.28 22.84 5.05
C SER A 184 19.43 22.01 5.62
N ASP A 185 19.25 21.57 6.86
CA ASP A 185 20.19 20.68 7.56
C ASP A 185 20.00 19.23 7.10
N SER A 186 18.76 18.85 6.78
CA SER A 186 18.42 17.53 6.23
C SER A 186 17.24 17.60 5.27
N ILE A 187 17.19 16.65 4.34
CA ILE A 187 16.17 16.51 3.31
C ILE A 187 15.66 15.07 3.36
N VAL A 188 14.35 14.87 3.25
CA VAL A 188 13.76 13.57 3.00
C VAL A 188 13.06 13.60 1.65
N ILE A 189 13.47 12.71 0.76
CA ILE A 189 12.76 12.46 -0.49
C ILE A 189 11.78 11.32 -0.26
N ILE A 190 10.51 11.57 -0.54
CA ILE A 190 9.40 10.68 -0.20
C ILE A 190 8.71 10.22 -1.48
N ASN A 191 8.57 8.91 -1.64
CA ASN A 191 7.70 8.35 -2.68
C ASN A 191 6.24 8.65 -2.35
N THR A 192 5.52 9.37 -3.22
CA THR A 192 4.15 9.79 -2.91
C THR A 192 3.23 8.60 -2.76
N TYR A 193 2.38 8.67 -1.73
CA TYR A 193 1.37 7.66 -1.40
C TYR A 193 -0.06 8.18 -1.67
N PRO A 194 -0.98 7.37 -2.22
CA PRO A 194 -2.37 7.78 -2.44
C PRO A 194 -3.16 7.74 -1.11
N HIS A 195 -3.14 8.84 -0.36
CA HIS A 195 -3.93 8.96 0.87
C HIS A 195 -5.43 8.99 0.55
N VAL A 196 -6.22 8.13 1.20
CA VAL A 196 -7.67 7.90 0.96
C VAL A 196 -8.52 9.16 0.72
N ASP A 197 -8.27 10.24 1.46
CA ASP A 197 -9.07 11.47 1.38
C ASP A 197 -8.56 12.47 0.32
N SER A 198 -7.47 12.14 -0.38
CA SER A 198 -6.82 13.01 -1.37
C SER A 198 -7.45 12.89 -2.76
N GLU A 199 -7.23 13.90 -3.59
CA GLU A 199 -7.65 13.84 -5.00
C GLU A 199 -6.80 12.81 -5.76
N LEU A 200 -5.51 12.70 -5.41
CA LEU A 200 -4.60 11.68 -5.92
C LEU A 200 -5.10 10.25 -5.67
N TRP A 201 -5.78 9.97 -4.56
CA TRP A 201 -6.39 8.66 -4.35
C TRP A 201 -7.47 8.35 -5.37
N ASN A 202 -8.27 9.33 -5.78
CA ASN A 202 -9.26 9.11 -6.84
C ASN A 202 -8.59 8.78 -8.18
N ASP A 203 -7.48 9.44 -8.51
CA ASP A 203 -6.71 9.14 -9.70
C ASP A 203 -6.02 7.78 -9.64
N TYR A 204 -5.55 7.39 -8.46
CA TYR A 204 -5.04 6.06 -8.21
C TYR A 204 -6.11 5.00 -8.47
N ILE A 205 -7.30 5.19 -7.90
CA ILE A 205 -8.43 4.29 -8.14
C ILE A 205 -8.78 4.23 -9.63
N LYS A 206 -8.84 5.36 -10.32
CA LYS A 206 -9.16 5.43 -11.76
C LYS A 206 -8.03 4.90 -12.66
N GLY A 207 -6.85 4.60 -12.11
CA GLY A 207 -5.67 4.18 -12.88
C GLY A 207 -4.99 5.30 -13.68
N VAL A 208 -5.38 6.56 -13.46
CA VAL A 208 -4.76 7.75 -14.07
C VAL A 208 -3.37 7.98 -13.49
N TRP A 209 -3.18 7.63 -12.20
CA TRP A 209 -1.93 7.71 -11.50
C TRP A 209 -1.58 6.36 -10.86
N LYS A 210 -0.29 6.05 -10.78
CA LYS A 210 0.23 4.86 -10.10
C LYS A 210 1.43 5.24 -9.23
N PRO A 211 1.57 4.68 -8.02
CA PRO A 211 2.77 4.88 -7.21
C PRO A 211 3.98 4.30 -7.92
N LEU A 212 5.16 4.90 -7.73
CA LEU A 212 6.40 4.31 -8.20
C LEU A 212 6.66 3.00 -7.45
N ASP A 213 7.13 1.98 -8.16
CA ASP A 213 7.70 0.80 -7.50
C ASP A 213 9.10 1.09 -6.95
N LYS A 214 9.65 0.14 -6.20
CA LYS A 214 10.92 0.30 -5.51
C LYS A 214 12.07 0.60 -6.48
N GLY A 215 12.15 -0.13 -7.59
CA GLY A 215 13.23 0.05 -8.57
C GLY A 215 13.13 1.37 -9.33
N GLN A 216 11.92 1.84 -9.63
CA GLN A 216 11.68 3.16 -10.21
C GLN A 216 12.14 4.27 -9.27
N PHE A 217 11.82 4.16 -7.97
CA PHE A 217 12.22 5.14 -6.97
C PHE A 217 13.74 5.16 -6.75
N GLU A 218 14.38 3.99 -6.59
CA GLU A 218 15.83 3.86 -6.44
C GLU A 218 16.57 4.52 -7.61
N LYS A 219 16.18 4.21 -8.85
CA LYS A 219 16.78 4.84 -10.05
C LYS A 219 16.65 6.37 -10.03
N LEU A 220 15.51 6.89 -9.61
CA LEU A 220 15.23 8.33 -9.61
C LEU A 220 16.08 9.09 -8.57
N VAL A 221 16.35 8.46 -7.42
CA VAL A 221 17.08 9.08 -6.31
C VAL A 221 18.57 8.75 -6.28
N ALA A 222 19.04 7.79 -7.08
CA ALA A 222 20.42 7.27 -7.09
C ALA A 222 21.51 8.35 -7.04
N LYS A 223 21.32 9.47 -7.77
CA LYS A 223 22.26 10.60 -7.80
C LYS A 223 22.55 11.21 -6.42
N TRP A 224 21.61 11.08 -5.48
CA TRP A 224 21.66 11.74 -4.18
C TRP A 224 22.10 10.81 -3.05
N GLU A 225 22.33 9.51 -3.31
CA GLU A 225 22.60 8.49 -2.29
C GLU A 225 23.86 8.77 -1.46
N SER A 226 24.87 9.39 -2.05
CA SER A 226 26.12 9.73 -1.36
C SER A 226 26.04 11.02 -0.55
N ASN A 227 24.93 11.77 -0.60
CA ASN A 227 24.82 13.04 0.10
C ASN A 227 24.37 12.82 1.55
N PRO A 228 25.18 13.20 2.57
CA PRO A 228 24.89 12.91 3.96
C PRO A 228 23.68 13.68 4.52
N LYS A 229 23.18 14.70 3.80
CA LYS A 229 21.97 15.45 4.18
C LYS A 229 20.69 14.88 3.59
N VAL A 230 20.76 13.92 2.67
CA VAL A 230 19.60 13.42 1.93
C VAL A 230 19.25 12.02 2.44
N GLU A 231 18.00 11.87 2.87
CA GLU A 231 17.40 10.61 3.30
C GLU A 231 16.29 10.22 2.32
N PHE A 232 16.03 8.92 2.17
CA PHE A 232 14.97 8.41 1.31
C PHE A 232 13.93 7.65 2.13
N ASP A 233 12.66 7.98 1.94
CA ASP A 233 11.57 7.29 2.64
C ASP A 233 11.08 6.07 1.85
N PHE A 234 11.55 4.89 2.28
CA PHE A 234 11.10 3.60 1.75
C PHE A 234 9.88 3.03 2.50
N ASN A 235 9.35 3.71 3.52
CA ASN A 235 8.21 3.17 4.28
C ASN A 235 6.93 3.10 3.43
N ASN A 236 6.80 3.98 2.44
CA ASN A 236 5.62 4.01 1.56
C ASN A 236 5.52 2.83 0.57
N PHE A 237 6.53 1.96 0.48
CA PHE A 237 6.43 0.70 -0.26
C PHE A 237 5.69 -0.39 0.53
N ALA A 238 5.66 -0.29 1.85
CA ALA A 238 4.99 -1.25 2.73
C ALA A 238 3.51 -0.91 2.93
N PHE A 239 2.76 -0.80 1.83
CA PHE A 239 1.33 -0.51 1.89
C PHE A 239 0.48 -1.68 1.43
N VAL A 240 -0.82 -1.59 1.74
CA VAL A 240 -1.87 -2.47 1.23
C VAL A 240 -2.99 -1.57 0.74
N PRO A 241 -3.54 -1.76 -0.48
CA PRO A 241 -4.64 -0.96 -0.99
C PRO A 241 -5.80 -0.89 0.01
N ARG A 242 -6.28 0.33 0.28
CA ARG A 242 -7.37 0.58 1.23
C ARG A 242 -8.57 1.19 0.53
N PHE A 243 -9.73 0.61 0.82
CA PHE A 243 -11.04 1.06 0.36
C PHE A 243 -11.92 1.20 1.62
N PRO A 244 -11.97 2.40 2.20
CA PRO A 244 -12.71 2.61 3.44
C PRO A 244 -14.22 2.45 3.21
N PRO A 245 -15.02 2.13 4.24
CA PRO A 245 -16.44 1.81 4.10
C PRO A 245 -17.25 2.81 3.26
N GLU A 246 -17.02 4.11 3.47
CA GLU A 246 -17.68 5.22 2.78
C GLU A 246 -17.34 5.32 1.28
N LYS A 247 -16.28 4.66 0.84
CA LYS A 247 -15.93 4.55 -0.59
C LYS A 247 -16.38 3.22 -1.20
N ARG A 248 -16.85 2.24 -0.40
CA ARG A 248 -17.22 0.92 -0.94
C ARG A 248 -18.49 1.01 -1.76
N VAL A 249 -18.56 0.20 -2.80
CA VAL A 249 -19.69 0.09 -3.71
C VAL A 249 -20.21 -1.34 -3.75
N LYS A 250 -21.49 -1.52 -4.06
CA LYS A 250 -22.06 -2.84 -4.25
C LYS A 250 -21.65 -3.39 -5.62
N LEU A 251 -20.80 -4.40 -5.63
CA LEU A 251 -20.35 -5.06 -6.86
C LEU A 251 -21.21 -6.27 -7.13
N LYS A 252 -22.38 -6.08 -7.75
CA LYS A 252 -23.29 -7.16 -8.13
C LYS A 252 -23.68 -7.04 -9.59
N GLY A 253 -23.28 -8.02 -10.40
CA GLY A 253 -23.66 -8.09 -11.81
C GLY A 253 -22.65 -8.84 -12.67
N VAL A 254 -22.91 -8.83 -13.97
CA VAL A 254 -22.10 -9.46 -15.02
C VAL A 254 -21.91 -8.43 -16.11
N GLY A 255 -20.66 -8.19 -16.50
CA GLY A 255 -20.30 -7.15 -17.45
C GLY A 255 -18.82 -6.78 -17.40
N ILE A 256 -18.35 -6.06 -18.42
CA ILE A 256 -16.96 -5.63 -18.53
C ILE A 256 -16.58 -4.65 -17.40
N GLU A 257 -17.53 -3.83 -16.98
CA GLU A 257 -17.43 -2.88 -15.88
C GLU A 257 -17.23 -3.57 -14.53
N TYR A 258 -17.77 -4.78 -14.36
CA TYR A 258 -17.51 -5.61 -13.20
C TYR A 258 -16.18 -6.32 -13.33
N LEU A 259 -15.84 -6.89 -14.50
CA LEU A 259 -14.56 -7.58 -14.69
C LEU A 259 -13.35 -6.65 -14.51
N LYS A 260 -13.44 -5.43 -15.04
CA LYS A 260 -12.41 -4.38 -14.98
C LYS A 260 -12.74 -3.28 -13.97
N HIS A 261 -13.50 -3.61 -12.93
CA HIS A 261 -13.82 -2.62 -11.91
C HIS A 261 -12.52 -2.01 -11.34
N PRO A 262 -12.42 -0.68 -11.15
CA PRO A 262 -11.15 -0.03 -10.80
C PRO A 262 -10.49 -0.58 -9.53
N TYR A 263 -11.28 -1.03 -8.55
CA TYR A 263 -10.75 -1.70 -7.36
C TYR A 263 -10.05 -3.02 -7.64
N TYR A 264 -10.51 -3.78 -8.63
CA TYR A 264 -9.81 -4.99 -9.06
C TYR A 264 -8.49 -4.62 -9.75
N GLU A 265 -8.49 -3.63 -10.64
CA GLU A 265 -7.27 -3.17 -11.33
C GLU A 265 -6.20 -2.70 -10.33
N VAL A 266 -6.59 -1.94 -9.31
CA VAL A 266 -5.72 -1.54 -8.20
C VAL A 266 -5.09 -2.75 -7.50
N TRP A 267 -5.88 -3.77 -7.17
CA TRP A 267 -5.36 -4.99 -6.53
C TRP A 267 -4.48 -5.81 -7.46
N GLN A 268 -4.85 -5.96 -8.74
CA GLN A 268 -4.04 -6.71 -9.70
C GLN A 268 -2.68 -6.03 -9.84
N ASP A 269 -2.63 -4.70 -10.02
CA ASP A 269 -1.38 -3.93 -10.07
C ASP A 269 -0.54 -4.09 -8.78
N TYR A 270 -1.19 -4.05 -7.62
CA TYR A 270 -0.55 -4.30 -6.33
C TYR A 270 0.11 -5.68 -6.26
N PHE A 271 -0.59 -6.73 -6.70
CA PHE A 271 -0.07 -8.09 -6.70
C PHE A 271 1.13 -8.30 -7.63
N LEU A 272 1.33 -7.42 -8.61
CA LEU A 272 2.48 -7.49 -9.51
C LEU A 272 3.70 -6.74 -8.95
N ARG A 273 3.49 -5.55 -8.37
CA ARG A 273 4.59 -4.60 -8.10
C ARG A 273 5.01 -4.48 -6.64
N PHE A 274 4.12 -4.79 -5.70
CA PHE A 274 4.35 -4.56 -4.26
C PHE A 274 4.19 -5.81 -3.39
N TYR A 275 3.43 -6.80 -3.88
CA TYR A 275 3.24 -8.06 -3.18
C TYR A 275 4.45 -8.98 -3.31
N THR A 276 4.78 -9.68 -2.23
CA THR A 276 5.74 -10.79 -2.23
C THR A 276 5.04 -12.06 -1.73
N PRO A 277 5.06 -13.17 -2.49
CA PRO A 277 4.52 -14.44 -2.02
C PRO A 277 5.16 -14.91 -0.70
N PRO A 278 4.41 -15.58 0.21
CA PRO A 278 4.95 -15.93 1.51
C PRO A 278 6.16 -16.86 1.42
N LYS A 279 7.20 -16.58 2.21
CA LYS A 279 8.41 -17.39 2.24
C LYS A 279 8.09 -18.86 2.57
N GLY A 280 8.71 -19.77 1.84
CA GLY A 280 8.53 -21.23 1.99
C GLY A 280 7.33 -21.83 1.24
N LYS A 281 6.46 -21.00 0.65
CA LYS A 281 5.27 -21.43 -0.11
C LYS A 281 5.58 -21.63 -1.60
N ILE A 282 6.45 -22.59 -1.90
CA ILE A 282 7.08 -22.79 -3.21
C ILE A 282 6.23 -23.53 -4.26
N TYR A 283 5.02 -24.00 -3.93
CA TYR A 283 4.11 -24.65 -4.88
C TYR A 283 2.82 -23.87 -5.02
N LEU A 284 2.47 -23.45 -6.24
CA LEU A 284 1.26 -22.66 -6.48
C LEU A 284 0.07 -23.59 -6.71
N LEU A 285 -1.00 -23.43 -5.92
CA LEU A 285 -2.29 -24.09 -6.10
C LEU A 285 -3.38 -23.05 -6.39
N PHE A 286 -3.83 -23.02 -7.63
CA PHE A 286 -4.99 -22.24 -8.04
C PHE A 286 -6.29 -22.94 -7.65
N LEU A 287 -7.18 -22.20 -6.98
CA LEU A 287 -8.51 -22.65 -6.57
C LEU A 287 -9.63 -21.76 -7.16
N PRO A 288 -10.84 -22.31 -7.37
CA PRO A 288 -11.98 -21.55 -7.82
C PRO A 288 -12.50 -20.60 -6.73
N CYS A 289 -13.22 -19.57 -7.15
CA CYS A 289 -14.09 -18.84 -6.24
C CYS A 289 -15.18 -19.74 -5.65
N ALA A 290 -15.91 -19.15 -4.70
CA ALA A 290 -17.12 -19.73 -4.18
C ALA A 290 -18.21 -18.67 -4.06
N TYR A 291 -19.46 -19.10 -4.17
CA TYR A 291 -20.64 -18.24 -3.97
C TYR A 291 -20.58 -17.51 -2.63
N LYS A 292 -20.28 -18.25 -1.54
CA LYS A 292 -20.11 -17.67 -0.20
C LYS A 292 -18.73 -17.04 -0.04
N LYS A 293 -18.71 -15.75 0.27
CA LYS A 293 -17.50 -14.96 0.57
C LYS A 293 -17.42 -14.58 2.05
N PRO A 294 -16.21 -14.46 2.65
CA PRO A 294 -14.92 -14.84 2.08
C PRO A 294 -14.85 -16.34 1.80
N TYR A 295 -14.09 -16.75 0.78
CA TYR A 295 -14.13 -18.11 0.22
C TYR A 295 -13.87 -19.19 1.27
N THR A 296 -13.03 -18.92 2.27
CA THR A 296 -12.73 -19.81 3.40
C THR A 296 -13.96 -20.25 4.21
N LYS A 297 -15.10 -19.56 4.10
CA LYS A 297 -16.37 -19.96 4.73
C LYS A 297 -17.26 -20.83 3.85
N SER A 298 -16.91 -21.03 2.58
CA SER A 298 -17.68 -21.81 1.61
C SER A 298 -17.54 -23.33 1.84
N LYS A 299 -18.55 -24.11 1.42
CA LYS A 299 -18.48 -25.58 1.43
C LYS A 299 -17.30 -26.08 0.59
N THR A 300 -17.07 -25.48 -0.58
CA THR A 300 -15.96 -25.78 -1.49
C THR A 300 -14.61 -25.68 -0.82
N TRP A 301 -14.26 -24.51 -0.28
CA TRP A 301 -12.94 -24.31 0.31
C TRP A 301 -12.78 -25.12 1.60
N LYS A 302 -13.85 -25.29 2.40
CA LYS A 302 -13.78 -26.15 3.59
C LYS A 302 -13.41 -27.57 3.21
N ALA A 303 -14.08 -28.16 2.22
CA ALA A 303 -13.80 -29.53 1.77
C ALA A 303 -12.39 -29.69 1.19
N ILE A 304 -11.95 -28.73 0.36
CA ILE A 304 -10.60 -28.75 -0.22
C ILE A 304 -9.55 -28.64 0.88
N LEU A 305 -9.65 -27.61 1.73
CA LEU A 305 -8.65 -27.33 2.77
C LEU A 305 -8.60 -28.44 3.81
N SER A 306 -9.74 -28.97 4.27
CA SER A 306 -9.76 -30.11 5.21
C SER A 306 -9.18 -31.37 4.56
N GLY A 307 -9.35 -31.52 3.25
CA GLY A 307 -8.80 -32.64 2.49
C GLY A 307 -7.28 -32.63 2.39
N ILE A 308 -6.63 -31.46 2.40
CA ILE A 308 -5.19 -31.35 2.11
C ILE A 308 -4.36 -30.84 3.29
N SER A 309 -4.96 -30.25 4.32
CA SER A 309 -4.23 -29.58 5.41
C SER A 309 -3.41 -30.52 6.30
N GLY A 310 -3.78 -31.80 6.36
CA GLY A 310 -3.10 -32.82 7.17
C GLY A 310 -1.77 -33.32 6.59
N PHE A 311 -1.38 -32.89 5.39
CA PHE A 311 -0.17 -33.40 4.72
C PHE A 311 1.03 -32.46 4.85
N PRO A 312 2.28 -32.99 4.92
CA PRO A 312 3.48 -32.16 5.06
C PRO A 312 3.65 -31.10 3.96
N PHE A 313 3.29 -31.44 2.71
CA PHE A 313 3.37 -30.52 1.58
C PHE A 313 2.50 -29.28 1.73
N PHE A 314 1.47 -29.29 2.59
CA PHE A 314 0.55 -28.16 2.76
C PHE A 314 1.27 -26.90 3.23
N LYS A 315 2.33 -27.05 4.05
CA LYS A 315 3.19 -25.94 4.47
C LYS A 315 3.89 -25.27 3.29
N LYS A 316 4.17 -26.01 2.21
CA LYS A 316 4.82 -25.55 0.97
C LYS A 316 3.83 -25.06 -0.10
N ILE A 317 2.53 -25.32 0.03
CA ILE A 317 1.51 -24.85 -0.94
C ILE A 317 1.10 -23.40 -0.65
N HIS A 318 1.30 -22.54 -1.65
CA HIS A 318 0.66 -21.23 -1.76
C HIS A 318 -0.70 -21.37 -2.44
N ILE A 319 -1.76 -20.90 -1.79
CA ILE A 319 -3.12 -20.95 -2.35
C ILE A 319 -3.43 -19.60 -2.98
N VAL A 320 -3.91 -19.63 -4.22
CA VAL A 320 -4.33 -18.43 -4.94
C VAL A 320 -5.70 -18.68 -5.57
N ALA A 321 -6.68 -17.85 -5.25
CA ALA A 321 -7.99 -17.94 -5.89
C ALA A 321 -7.93 -17.26 -7.27
N VAL A 322 -8.64 -17.83 -8.24
CA VAL A 322 -8.85 -17.19 -9.56
C VAL A 322 -10.35 -17.12 -9.86
N SER A 323 -10.83 -15.93 -10.21
CA SER A 323 -12.25 -15.64 -10.46
C SER A 323 -12.41 -14.34 -11.28
N SER A 324 -13.64 -13.87 -11.51
CA SER A 324 -13.94 -12.56 -12.12
C SER A 324 -13.10 -11.36 -11.61
N PRO A 325 -12.76 -11.22 -10.31
CA PRO A 325 -11.83 -10.16 -9.86
C PRO A 325 -10.37 -10.34 -10.31
N GLY A 326 -10.01 -11.49 -10.87
CA GLY A 326 -8.65 -11.85 -11.26
C GLY A 326 -7.98 -12.85 -10.31
N VAL A 327 -6.66 -12.67 -10.15
CA VAL A 327 -5.81 -13.46 -9.26
C VAL A 327 -5.88 -12.87 -7.85
N ILE A 328 -6.10 -13.72 -6.84
CA ILE A 328 -6.29 -13.29 -5.45
C ILE A 328 -5.52 -14.23 -4.52
N PRO A 329 -4.32 -13.84 -4.04
CA PRO A 329 -3.58 -14.62 -3.05
C PRO A 329 -4.39 -14.84 -1.76
N TYR A 330 -4.17 -15.98 -1.10
CA TYR A 330 -4.95 -16.42 0.06
C TYR A 330 -5.03 -15.36 1.16
N GLU A 331 -3.94 -14.64 1.41
CA GLU A 331 -3.82 -13.61 2.44
C GLU A 331 -4.84 -12.47 2.22
N TYR A 332 -5.28 -12.26 0.98
CA TYR A 332 -6.12 -11.13 0.59
C TYR A 332 -7.57 -11.51 0.30
N VAL A 333 -7.97 -12.79 0.37
CA VAL A 333 -9.35 -13.21 0.04
C VAL A 333 -10.42 -12.64 0.98
N ARG A 334 -10.01 -12.09 2.14
CA ARG A 334 -10.91 -11.41 3.09
C ARG A 334 -11.02 -9.91 2.86
N TYR A 335 -10.14 -9.34 2.05
CA TYR A 335 -10.12 -7.92 1.77
C TYR A 335 -11.27 -7.54 0.83
N TYR A 336 -11.76 -6.32 1.00
CA TYR A 336 -12.67 -5.74 0.03
C TYR A 336 -11.88 -5.40 -1.25
N PRO A 337 -12.44 -5.61 -2.45
CA PRO A 337 -13.79 -6.10 -2.76
C PRO A 337 -13.98 -7.64 -2.80
N PHE A 338 -12.91 -8.43 -2.67
CA PHE A 338 -12.96 -9.90 -2.84
C PHE A 338 -13.93 -10.62 -1.89
N SER A 339 -14.14 -10.05 -0.71
CA SER A 339 -15.11 -10.57 0.26
C SER A 339 -16.57 -10.14 0.04
N HIS A 340 -16.87 -9.27 -0.94
CA HIS A 340 -18.15 -8.56 -1.04
C HIS A 340 -18.77 -8.46 -2.45
N TYR A 341 -18.14 -8.99 -3.49
CA TYR A 341 -18.74 -9.00 -4.84
C TYR A 341 -19.79 -10.11 -4.99
N ASP A 342 -20.62 -10.04 -6.03
CA ASP A 342 -21.59 -11.05 -6.44
C ASP A 342 -21.59 -11.13 -7.98
N TRP A 343 -21.14 -12.25 -8.51
CA TRP A 343 -21.03 -12.50 -9.95
C TRP A 343 -22.06 -13.55 -10.33
N GLU A 344 -23.08 -13.12 -11.08
CA GLU A 344 -24.28 -13.93 -11.36
C GLU A 344 -24.06 -14.78 -12.62
N GLU A 345 -23.33 -15.90 -12.50
CA GLU A 345 -22.91 -16.78 -13.63
C GLU A 345 -24.06 -17.10 -14.63
N TRP A 346 -25.31 -17.18 -14.19
CA TRP A 346 -26.47 -17.47 -15.04
C TRP A 346 -26.88 -16.31 -15.97
N LYS A 347 -26.31 -15.12 -15.79
CA LYS A 347 -26.52 -13.95 -16.65
C LYS A 347 -25.42 -13.76 -17.70
N GLU A 348 -24.43 -14.66 -17.75
CA GLU A 348 -23.33 -14.57 -18.71
C GLU A 348 -23.80 -14.84 -20.14
N THR A 349 -23.46 -13.94 -21.06
CA THR A 349 -23.57 -14.18 -22.50
C THR A 349 -22.27 -14.83 -23.03
N PRO A 350 -22.28 -15.46 -24.21
CA PRO A 350 -21.07 -15.97 -24.85
C PRO A 350 -19.96 -14.91 -24.97
N GLU A 351 -20.33 -13.66 -25.28
CA GLU A 351 -19.40 -12.54 -25.41
C GLU A 351 -18.73 -12.21 -24.06
N ILE A 352 -19.52 -12.15 -22.97
CA ILE A 352 -18.98 -11.91 -21.64
C ILE A 352 -18.07 -13.06 -21.18
N LYS A 353 -18.41 -14.31 -21.51
CA LYS A 353 -17.54 -15.46 -21.21
C LYS A 353 -16.19 -15.34 -21.93
N MET A 354 -16.18 -14.92 -23.19
CA MET A 354 -14.93 -14.68 -23.92
C MET A 354 -14.11 -13.55 -23.29
N GLN A 355 -14.76 -12.46 -22.89
CA GLN A 355 -14.09 -11.35 -22.19
C GLN A 355 -13.53 -11.78 -20.84
N TYR A 356 -14.29 -12.57 -20.07
CA TYR A 356 -13.84 -13.16 -18.80
C TYR A 356 -12.56 -13.97 -19.01
N ILE A 357 -12.55 -14.85 -20.02
CA ILE A 357 -11.41 -15.71 -20.33
C ILE A 357 -10.20 -14.86 -20.67
N GLU A 358 -10.35 -13.87 -21.55
CA GLU A 358 -9.23 -13.03 -21.97
C GLU A 358 -8.66 -12.23 -20.80
N ILE A 359 -9.50 -11.48 -20.06
CA ILE A 359 -9.07 -10.63 -18.95
C ILE A 359 -8.41 -11.46 -17.86
N THR A 360 -9.00 -12.59 -17.51
CA THR A 360 -8.45 -13.49 -16.49
C THR A 360 -7.14 -14.11 -16.96
N SER A 361 -7.01 -14.47 -18.24
CA SER A 361 -5.76 -15.02 -18.77
C SER A 361 -4.60 -14.04 -18.68
N VAL A 362 -4.83 -12.76 -19.03
CA VAL A 362 -3.81 -11.70 -18.91
C VAL A 362 -3.41 -11.49 -17.45
N ARG A 363 -4.37 -11.51 -16.52
CA ARG A 363 -4.08 -11.35 -15.08
C ARG A 363 -3.26 -12.51 -14.52
N VAL A 364 -3.60 -13.75 -14.90
CA VAL A 364 -2.85 -14.95 -14.51
C VAL A 364 -1.43 -14.91 -15.12
N GLU A 365 -1.32 -14.59 -16.41
CA GLU A 365 -0.03 -14.45 -17.11
C GLU A 365 0.88 -13.44 -16.42
N ASN A 366 0.37 -12.24 -16.14
CA ASN A 366 1.13 -11.19 -15.46
C ASN A 366 1.58 -11.62 -14.06
N TYR A 367 0.71 -12.28 -13.31
CA TYR A 367 1.06 -12.80 -11.98
C TYR A 367 2.16 -13.87 -12.05
N LEU A 368 2.08 -14.78 -13.02
CA LEU A 368 3.11 -15.80 -13.22
C LEU A 368 4.45 -15.17 -13.59
N LYS A 369 4.46 -14.16 -14.47
CA LYS A 369 5.68 -13.42 -14.86
C LYS A 369 6.29 -12.65 -13.69
N ALA A 370 5.47 -11.98 -12.88
CA ALA A 370 5.95 -11.20 -11.74
C ALA A 370 6.57 -12.08 -10.63
N HIS A 371 6.15 -13.35 -10.54
CA HIS A 371 6.53 -14.27 -9.47
C HIS A 371 7.16 -15.58 -9.99
N SER A 372 7.76 -15.56 -11.19
CA SER A 372 8.30 -16.76 -11.85
C SER A 372 9.35 -17.46 -10.98
N ASP A 373 10.17 -16.68 -10.29
CA ASP A 373 11.32 -17.16 -9.53
C ASP A 373 10.93 -17.76 -8.18
N HIS A 374 9.66 -17.62 -7.76
CA HIS A 374 9.19 -18.10 -6.47
C HIS A 374 8.67 -19.55 -6.51
N TYR A 375 7.95 -19.93 -7.58
CA TYR A 375 7.22 -21.20 -7.63
C TYR A 375 7.95 -22.27 -8.44
N LYS A 376 8.02 -23.48 -7.89
CA LYS A 376 8.63 -24.64 -8.56
C LYS A 376 7.62 -25.47 -9.37
N LYS A 377 6.35 -25.47 -8.95
CA LYS A 377 5.26 -26.21 -9.60
C LYS A 377 3.96 -25.42 -9.53
N TYR A 378 3.12 -25.62 -10.54
CA TYR A 378 1.85 -24.93 -10.71
C TYR A 378 0.71 -25.94 -10.88
N ILE A 379 -0.26 -25.88 -9.98
CA ILE A 379 -1.39 -26.81 -9.92
C ILE A 379 -2.68 -26.01 -10.01
N ALA A 380 -3.65 -26.48 -10.79
CA ALA A 380 -4.99 -25.89 -10.87
C ALA A 380 -6.05 -26.94 -10.55
N TYR A 381 -6.96 -26.62 -9.64
CA TYR A 381 -8.06 -27.51 -9.24
C TYR A 381 -9.41 -26.85 -9.49
N PHE A 382 -9.97 -27.04 -10.69
CA PHE A 382 -11.20 -26.41 -11.17
C PHE A 382 -12.12 -27.41 -11.85
N ARG A 383 -13.37 -27.03 -12.11
CA ARG A 383 -14.19 -27.76 -13.09
C ARG A 383 -13.47 -27.70 -14.45
N PRO A 384 -13.26 -28.83 -15.15
CA PRO A 384 -12.40 -28.82 -16.33
C PRO A 384 -13.02 -28.12 -17.56
N ASP A 385 -14.32 -27.81 -17.51
CA ASP A 385 -15.11 -27.10 -18.51
C ASP A 385 -15.26 -25.58 -18.23
N SER A 386 -14.83 -25.10 -17.06
CA SER A 386 -15.03 -23.72 -16.62
C SER A 386 -14.24 -22.68 -17.43
N GLU A 387 -14.79 -21.47 -17.52
CA GLU A 387 -14.14 -20.31 -18.15
C GLU A 387 -12.81 -19.98 -17.44
N THR A 388 -12.73 -20.20 -16.13
CA THR A 388 -11.51 -19.94 -15.35
C THR A 388 -10.37 -20.89 -15.72
N ILE A 389 -10.62 -22.20 -15.87
CA ILE A 389 -9.55 -23.12 -16.27
C ILE A 389 -9.10 -22.85 -17.71
N LYS A 390 -10.01 -22.46 -18.60
CA LYS A 390 -9.67 -22.03 -19.97
C LYS A 390 -8.74 -20.80 -19.95
N ALA A 391 -9.04 -19.82 -19.09
CA ALA A 391 -8.19 -18.65 -18.91
C ALA A 391 -6.80 -18.99 -18.38
N ILE A 392 -6.73 -19.90 -17.40
CA ILE A 392 -5.46 -20.39 -16.83
C ILE A 392 -4.66 -21.13 -17.91
N ARG A 393 -5.25 -22.09 -18.63
CA ARG A 393 -4.58 -22.79 -19.75
C ARG A 393 -3.95 -21.82 -20.75
N ARG A 394 -4.72 -20.83 -21.19
CA ARG A 394 -4.25 -19.78 -22.11
C ARG A 394 -3.05 -18.98 -21.56
N ALA A 395 -3.05 -18.67 -20.27
CA ALA A 395 -1.92 -17.99 -19.63
C ALA A 395 -0.66 -18.88 -19.56
N PHE A 396 -0.82 -20.18 -19.30
CA PHE A 396 0.28 -21.13 -19.28
C PHE A 396 0.86 -21.38 -20.67
N GLU A 397 0.02 -21.45 -21.71
CA GLU A 397 0.46 -21.50 -23.11
C GLU A 397 1.34 -20.29 -23.47
N ARG A 398 0.94 -19.07 -23.08
CA ARG A 398 1.69 -17.84 -23.35
C ARG A 398 3.00 -17.72 -22.57
N THR A 399 3.09 -18.32 -21.38
CA THR A 399 4.29 -18.26 -20.52
C THR A 399 5.25 -19.41 -20.77
N GLY A 400 4.81 -20.51 -21.41
CA GLY A 400 5.60 -21.72 -21.58
C GLY A 400 5.79 -22.53 -20.29
N LEU A 401 5.14 -22.14 -19.19
CA LEU A 401 5.19 -22.86 -17.92
C LEU A 401 4.35 -24.14 -17.98
N LYS A 402 4.71 -25.14 -17.17
CA LYS A 402 3.96 -26.40 -17.08
C LYS A 402 2.84 -26.30 -16.05
N LEU A 403 1.60 -26.42 -16.50
CA LEU A 403 0.41 -26.54 -15.65
C LEU A 403 0.10 -28.00 -15.31
N ILE A 404 -0.25 -28.27 -14.05
CA ILE A 404 -0.79 -29.55 -13.62
C ILE A 404 -2.27 -29.37 -13.26
N GLU A 405 -3.16 -29.97 -14.04
CA GLU A 405 -4.59 -29.95 -13.74
C GLU A 405 -4.97 -31.11 -12.82
N ALA A 406 -5.58 -30.79 -11.68
CA ALA A 406 -5.83 -31.75 -10.60
C ALA A 406 -7.22 -32.41 -10.64
N LEU A 407 -8.07 -32.06 -11.62
CA LEU A 407 -9.37 -32.69 -11.84
C LEU A 407 -9.55 -32.94 -13.35
N ASP A 408 -9.72 -34.20 -13.74
CA ASP A 408 -9.96 -34.61 -15.12
C ASP A 408 -11.46 -34.67 -15.48
N MET A 409 -11.77 -34.65 -16.78
CA MET A 409 -13.16 -34.71 -17.25
C MET A 409 -13.87 -36.02 -16.92
N GLU A 410 -13.15 -37.14 -16.86
CA GLU A 410 -13.75 -38.43 -16.53
C GLU A 410 -14.32 -38.41 -15.11
N THR A 411 -13.50 -38.01 -14.14
CA THR A 411 -13.89 -37.86 -12.73
C THR A 411 -15.00 -36.84 -12.58
N TYR A 412 -14.88 -35.68 -13.24
CA TYR A 412 -15.90 -34.64 -13.19
C TYR A 412 -17.26 -35.11 -13.73
N ASN A 413 -17.28 -35.82 -14.87
CA ASN A 413 -18.51 -36.35 -15.46
C ASN A 413 -19.22 -37.37 -14.55
N LYS A 414 -18.47 -38.20 -13.82
CA LYS A 414 -19.05 -39.13 -12.83
C LYS A 414 -19.78 -38.37 -11.72
N ILE A 415 -19.15 -37.33 -11.17
CA ILE A 415 -19.72 -36.51 -10.09
C ILE A 415 -20.97 -35.74 -10.57
N VAL A 416 -20.94 -35.22 -11.79
CA VAL A 416 -22.08 -34.48 -12.37
C VAL A 416 -23.31 -35.40 -12.51
N LYS A 417 -23.12 -36.67 -12.88
CA LYS A 417 -24.23 -37.66 -12.95
C LYS A 417 -24.87 -37.92 -11.60
N GLU A 418 -24.13 -37.81 -10.51
CA GLU A 418 -24.64 -37.95 -9.13
C GLU A 418 -25.43 -36.71 -8.65
N GLY A 419 -25.42 -35.61 -9.42
CA GLY A 419 -26.15 -34.39 -9.08
C GLY A 419 -25.54 -33.57 -7.93
N PHE A 420 -24.33 -33.94 -7.45
CA PHE A 420 -23.69 -33.26 -6.32
C PHE A 420 -23.21 -31.85 -6.69
N LYS A 421 -23.66 -30.83 -5.95
CA LYS A 421 -23.23 -29.43 -6.14
C LYS A 421 -22.69 -28.82 -4.84
N PRO A 422 -21.49 -28.20 -4.86
CA PRO A 422 -20.60 -27.99 -6.01
C PRO A 422 -19.68 -29.21 -6.26
N ALA A 423 -19.51 -29.62 -7.52
CA ALA A 423 -18.76 -30.81 -7.92
C ALA A 423 -17.30 -30.85 -7.40
N VAL A 424 -16.63 -29.69 -7.35
CA VAL A 424 -15.24 -29.56 -6.82
C VAL A 424 -15.13 -29.79 -5.30
N ALA A 425 -16.25 -29.83 -4.57
CA ALA A 425 -16.29 -30.17 -3.16
C ALA A 425 -16.66 -31.64 -2.90
N HIS A 426 -16.93 -32.41 -3.97
CA HIS A 426 -17.28 -33.82 -3.85
C HIS A 426 -16.09 -34.63 -3.29
N PRO A 427 -16.31 -35.62 -2.41
CA PRO A 427 -15.23 -36.44 -1.86
C PRO A 427 -14.32 -37.07 -2.92
N ILE A 428 -14.87 -37.54 -4.05
CA ILE A 428 -14.09 -38.12 -5.15
C ILE A 428 -13.16 -37.07 -5.78
N ALA A 429 -13.64 -35.85 -6.02
CA ALA A 429 -12.80 -34.78 -6.59
C ALA A 429 -11.70 -34.34 -5.61
N VAL A 430 -12.04 -34.24 -4.31
CA VAL A 430 -11.05 -33.89 -3.28
C VAL A 430 -10.00 -35.00 -3.12
N GLU A 431 -10.39 -36.27 -3.22
CA GLU A 431 -9.43 -37.38 -3.20
C GLU A 431 -8.52 -37.40 -4.44
N ARG A 432 -9.08 -37.04 -5.61
CA ARG A 432 -8.29 -36.84 -6.83
C ARG A 432 -7.24 -35.74 -6.64
N LEU A 433 -7.63 -34.59 -6.09
CA LEU A 433 -6.71 -33.51 -5.74
C LEU A 433 -5.59 -34.01 -4.81
N LYS A 434 -5.94 -34.71 -3.72
CA LYS A 434 -4.94 -35.27 -2.79
C LYS A 434 -3.95 -36.19 -3.51
N THR A 435 -4.45 -37.08 -4.36
CA THR A 435 -3.62 -38.02 -5.10
C THR A 435 -2.61 -37.30 -5.99
N ILE A 436 -3.07 -36.27 -6.72
CA ILE A 436 -2.19 -35.45 -7.55
C ILE A 436 -1.16 -34.69 -6.71
N LEU A 437 -1.58 -34.04 -5.61
CA LEU A 437 -0.65 -33.32 -4.74
C LEU A 437 0.38 -34.26 -4.10
N LYS A 438 -0.01 -35.47 -3.69
CA LYS A 438 0.93 -36.47 -3.18
C LYS A 438 1.94 -36.87 -4.25
N ARG A 439 1.49 -37.20 -5.45
CA ARG A 439 2.36 -37.59 -6.58
C ARG A 439 3.34 -36.48 -6.96
N GLU A 440 2.87 -35.23 -6.95
CA GLU A 440 3.65 -34.11 -7.46
C GLU A 440 4.53 -33.44 -6.40
N LEU A 441 4.14 -33.44 -5.12
CA LEU A 441 4.76 -32.59 -4.10
C LEU A 441 5.45 -33.36 -2.96
N ILE A 442 5.27 -34.68 -2.88
CA ILE A 442 6.02 -35.54 -1.97
C ILE A 442 7.23 -36.05 -2.76
N GLY A 443 8.43 -35.67 -2.33
CA GLY A 443 9.67 -36.20 -2.89
C GLY A 443 9.85 -37.68 -2.52
N GLU A 444 10.77 -38.39 -3.18
CA GLU A 444 11.11 -39.76 -2.78
C GLU A 444 11.65 -39.84 -1.35
N GLU A 445 12.26 -38.76 -0.85
CA GLU A 445 12.79 -38.63 0.53
C GLU A 445 11.69 -38.51 1.61
N ASP A 446 10.48 -38.07 1.25
CA ASP A 446 9.34 -37.92 2.17
C ASP A 446 8.45 -39.20 2.21
N LYS A 447 8.89 -40.31 1.56
CA LYS A 447 8.16 -41.60 1.51
C LYS A 447 8.58 -42.60 2.61
N VAL A 448 9.45 -42.20 3.53
CA VAL A 448 9.96 -43.06 4.63
C VAL A 448 9.15 -42.86 5.90
#